data_AF-A0A293LJ94-F1
#
_entry.id   AF-A0A293LJ94-F1
#
_cell.length_a   1.000
_cell.length_b   1.000
_cell.length_c   1.000
_cell.angle_alpha   90.00
_cell.angle_beta   90.00
_cell.angle_gamma   90.00
#
_symmetry.space_group_name_H-M   'P 1'
#
loop_
_entity.id
_entity.type
_entity.pdbx_description
1 polymer ?
#
loop_
_entity_poly.entity_id
_entity_poly.type
_entity_poly.pdbx_seq_one_letter_code
_entity_poly.pdbx_strand_id
1 'polypeptide(L)'
;MLAEQERLRKANAEQQFKGDLEHREQEQKLRKQVQALEAQVSLLEALNKDLQEKLSKSEQLNKELTAKASSLEATLNRCQETAQILTREKDHVQADRLDHERDVHTLRLKVSDLERQLVEKECAHRQRLEQLEECQQQKKKTEELLEQKQGQLVRRETALKTLSDDVVKGNEIIKKLQGEIRNYHSKLRLRSEVITKQEEVLTEKENVLQKVNREVDDLRVACKKTEEELSKAKDDLEQKQQKLEEAQKQIKTNENVIQWLNKQLNTHQAQQGTKGSPTTLAATKQNPSPLGQSPTYGGMARNFAFPPSAALLNNQVALTLGQACARQTSPVLTKPTDEPLVDHRFLQPNNNAAPLRGVAPGSVVAATVAARPAAPGGIAAPRPRPPAPSAYFQNPIRTKPS
;
A
#
# COMPACT_ATOMS: atom_id res chain seq x y z
N MET A 1 -107.54 181.76 40.79
CA MET A 1 -106.29 181.94 40.01
C MET A 1 -105.04 181.40 40.74
N LEU A 2 -104.79 181.68 42.03
CA LEU A 2 -103.67 181.05 42.76
C LEU A 2 -103.91 179.57 43.11
N ALA A 3 -105.14 179.17 43.46
CA ALA A 3 -105.46 177.77 43.79
C ALA A 3 -105.44 176.80 42.59
N GLU A 4 -105.60 177.29 41.34
CA GLU A 4 -105.48 176.49 40.12
C GLU A 4 -104.02 176.29 39.68
N GLN A 5 -103.16 177.31 39.85
CA GLN A 5 -101.72 177.18 39.60
C GLN A 5 -101.05 176.18 40.55
N GLU A 6 -101.51 176.10 41.80
CA GLU A 6 -100.99 175.16 42.79
C GLU A 6 -101.46 173.71 42.51
N ARG A 7 -102.69 173.55 41.99
CA ARG A 7 -103.23 172.25 41.54
C ARG A 7 -102.54 171.72 40.29
N LEU A 8 -102.24 172.61 39.32
CA LEU A 8 -101.45 172.29 38.13
C LEU A 8 -99.99 171.99 38.47
N ARG A 9 -99.38 172.70 39.44
CA ARG A 9 -98.03 172.36 39.93
C ARG A 9 -98.01 170.99 40.62
N LYS A 10 -99.02 170.67 41.43
CA LYS A 10 -99.14 169.33 42.03
C LYS A 10 -99.34 168.24 40.97
N ALA A 11 -100.24 168.43 40.02
CA ALA A 11 -100.47 167.46 38.94
C ALA A 11 -99.22 167.28 38.05
N ASN A 12 -98.48 168.35 37.76
CA ASN A 12 -97.25 168.28 36.96
C ASN A 12 -96.09 167.63 37.73
N ALA A 13 -95.98 167.89 39.04
CA ALA A 13 -95.01 167.21 39.91
C ALA A 13 -95.38 165.72 40.11
N GLU A 14 -96.66 165.38 40.24
CA GLU A 14 -97.16 164.00 40.29
C GLU A 14 -96.91 163.28 38.97
N GLN A 15 -97.11 163.95 37.83
CA GLN A 15 -96.85 163.39 36.50
C GLN A 15 -95.34 163.22 36.23
N GLN A 16 -94.50 164.16 36.65
CA GLN A 16 -93.04 164.00 36.63
C GLN A 16 -92.58 162.87 37.55
N PHE A 17 -93.10 162.82 38.78
CA PHE A 17 -92.78 161.74 39.71
C PHE A 17 -93.21 160.37 39.15
N LYS A 18 -94.37 160.31 38.50
CA LYS A 18 -94.88 159.10 37.85
C LYS A 18 -94.04 158.70 36.63
N GLY A 19 -93.66 159.65 35.77
CA GLY A 19 -92.77 159.40 34.63
C GLY A 19 -91.36 158.98 35.06
N ASP A 20 -90.81 159.60 36.10
CA ASP A 20 -89.51 159.23 36.68
C ASP A 20 -89.57 157.87 37.39
N LEU A 21 -90.69 157.53 38.01
CA LEU A 21 -90.91 156.22 38.62
C LEU A 21 -91.03 155.15 37.53
N GLU A 22 -91.84 155.39 36.49
CA GLU A 22 -91.99 154.50 35.34
C GLU A 22 -90.65 154.32 34.59
N HIS A 23 -89.88 155.40 34.40
CA HIS A 23 -88.54 155.33 33.82
C HIS A 23 -87.58 154.55 34.71
N ARG A 24 -87.55 154.80 36.03
CA ARG A 24 -86.73 154.01 36.96
C ARG A 24 -87.14 152.54 36.99
N GLU A 25 -88.42 152.23 36.90
CA GLU A 25 -88.91 150.86 36.82
C GLU A 25 -88.53 150.18 35.50
N GLN A 26 -88.68 150.88 34.36
CA GLN A 26 -88.25 150.38 33.05
C GLN A 26 -86.74 150.19 33.00
N GLU A 27 -85.98 151.14 33.52
CA GLU A 27 -84.53 151.08 33.61
C GLU A 27 -84.09 149.96 34.56
N GLN A 28 -84.78 149.76 35.69
CA GLN A 28 -84.55 148.59 36.54
C GLN A 28 -84.90 147.27 35.83
N LYS A 29 -85.97 147.22 35.04
CA LYS A 29 -86.34 146.04 34.25
C LYS A 29 -85.27 145.74 33.19
N LEU A 30 -84.82 146.73 32.45
CA LEU A 30 -83.75 146.60 31.46
C LEU A 30 -82.42 146.24 32.12
N ARG A 31 -82.06 146.87 33.24
CA ARG A 31 -80.86 146.50 34.03
C ARG A 31 -80.93 145.06 34.52
N LYS A 32 -82.09 144.60 35.01
CA LYS A 32 -82.31 143.20 35.40
C LYS A 32 -82.21 142.25 34.19
N GLN A 33 -82.73 142.64 33.03
CA GLN A 33 -82.60 141.87 31.79
C GLN A 33 -81.15 141.79 31.32
N VAL A 34 -80.42 142.90 31.34
CA VAL A 34 -78.99 142.94 31.00
C VAL A 34 -78.19 142.07 31.96
N GLN A 35 -78.40 142.19 33.28
CA GLN A 35 -77.75 141.33 34.27
C GLN A 35 -78.08 139.84 34.07
N ALA A 36 -79.33 139.51 33.72
CA ALA A 36 -79.72 138.13 33.43
C ALA A 36 -79.04 137.60 32.15
N LEU A 37 -78.95 138.42 31.11
CA LEU A 37 -78.26 138.08 29.87
C LEU A 37 -76.74 137.97 30.08
N GLU A 38 -76.13 138.86 30.85
CA GLU A 38 -74.71 138.81 31.23
C GLU A 38 -74.40 137.53 32.03
N ALA A 39 -75.26 137.17 32.99
CA ALA A 39 -75.13 135.92 33.73
C ALA A 39 -75.29 134.69 32.80
N GLN A 40 -76.19 134.75 31.83
CA GLN A 40 -76.37 133.70 30.84
C GLN A 40 -75.15 133.58 29.91
N VAL A 41 -74.59 134.69 29.45
CA VAL A 41 -73.36 134.72 28.63
C VAL A 41 -72.19 134.15 29.43
N SER A 42 -71.99 134.58 30.68
CA SER A 42 -70.93 134.05 31.54
C SER A 42 -71.07 132.55 31.80
N LEU A 43 -72.28 132.06 32.02
CA LEU A 43 -72.55 130.62 32.16
C LEU A 43 -72.24 129.86 30.87
N LEU A 44 -72.66 130.39 29.71
CA LEU A 44 -72.39 129.80 28.41
C LEU A 44 -70.88 129.79 28.08
N GLU A 45 -70.14 130.84 28.45
CA GLU A 45 -68.68 130.90 28.30
C GLU A 45 -67.98 129.87 29.20
N ALA A 46 -68.39 129.76 30.46
CA ALA A 46 -67.87 128.74 31.39
C ALA A 46 -68.16 127.32 30.88
N LEU A 47 -69.38 127.08 30.39
CA LEU A 47 -69.78 125.80 29.80
C LEU A 47 -68.99 125.51 28.52
N ASN A 48 -68.79 126.49 27.64
CA ASN A 48 -68.02 126.33 26.41
C ASN A 48 -66.55 126.01 26.73
N LYS A 49 -65.96 126.66 27.73
CA LYS A 49 -64.61 126.35 28.20
C LYS A 49 -64.51 124.92 28.76
N ASP A 50 -65.44 124.50 29.62
CA ASP A 50 -65.47 123.12 30.13
C ASP A 50 -65.64 122.09 29.00
N LEU A 51 -66.51 122.37 28.03
CA LEU A 51 -66.69 121.52 26.84
C LEU A 51 -65.42 121.46 25.98
N GLN A 52 -64.71 122.57 25.79
CA GLN A 52 -63.43 122.61 25.08
C GLN A 52 -62.33 121.82 25.82
N GLU A 53 -62.24 121.94 27.14
CA GLU A 53 -61.30 121.15 27.94
C GLU A 53 -61.62 119.64 27.86
N LYS A 54 -62.90 119.27 27.93
CA LYS A 54 -63.35 117.88 27.76
C LYS A 54 -63.05 117.36 26.36
N LEU A 55 -63.29 118.17 25.32
CA LEU A 55 -62.96 117.84 23.94
C LEU A 55 -61.45 117.61 23.78
N SER A 56 -60.62 118.55 24.26
CA SER A 56 -59.16 118.44 24.19
C SER A 56 -58.61 117.20 24.92
N LYS A 57 -59.13 116.90 26.13
CA LYS A 57 -58.77 115.69 26.88
C LYS A 57 -59.17 114.41 26.14
N SER A 58 -60.38 114.38 25.57
CA SER A 58 -60.86 113.24 24.78
C SER A 58 -60.03 113.06 23.50
N GLU A 59 -59.66 114.13 22.80
CA GLU A 59 -58.79 114.09 21.63
C GLU A 59 -57.39 113.59 21.97
N GLN A 60 -56.81 114.02 23.10
CA GLN A 60 -55.53 113.50 23.58
C GLN A 60 -55.62 112.01 23.90
N LEU A 61 -56.64 111.57 24.64
CA LEU A 61 -56.85 110.15 24.94
C LEU A 61 -57.06 109.32 23.67
N ASN A 62 -57.81 109.82 22.69
CA ASN A 62 -57.97 109.14 21.40
C ASN A 62 -56.63 108.98 20.69
N LYS A 63 -55.79 110.03 20.63
CA LYS A 63 -54.44 109.94 20.03
C LYS A 63 -53.56 108.92 20.75
N GLU A 64 -53.57 108.92 22.08
CA GLU A 64 -52.81 107.94 22.88
C GLU A 64 -53.31 106.50 22.67
N LEU A 65 -54.61 106.29 22.62
CA LEU A 65 -55.21 104.98 22.36
C LEU A 65 -54.92 104.50 20.93
N THR A 66 -54.98 105.37 19.93
CA THR A 66 -54.59 105.04 18.55
C THR A 66 -53.11 104.68 18.45
N ALA A 67 -52.22 105.43 19.12
CA ALA A 67 -50.80 105.11 19.18
C ALA A 67 -50.55 103.74 19.84
N LYS A 68 -51.22 103.47 20.97
CA LYS A 68 -51.16 102.15 21.65
C LYS A 68 -51.68 101.01 20.77
N ALA A 69 -52.82 101.21 20.09
CA ALA A 69 -53.37 100.23 19.17
C ALA A 69 -52.38 99.90 18.04
N SER A 70 -51.82 100.92 17.39
CA SER A 70 -50.81 100.74 16.32
C SER A 70 -49.54 100.02 16.82
N SER A 71 -49.09 100.31 18.04
CA SER A 71 -47.95 99.61 18.66
C SER A 71 -48.26 98.15 18.95
N LEU A 72 -49.46 97.85 19.47
CA LEU A 72 -49.89 96.47 19.74
C LEU A 72 -50.04 95.66 18.45
N GLU A 73 -50.61 96.25 17.40
CA GLU A 73 -50.69 95.65 16.06
C GLU A 73 -49.30 95.34 15.50
N ALA A 74 -48.35 96.27 15.61
CA ALA A 74 -46.97 96.02 15.17
C ALA A 74 -46.31 94.87 15.94
N THR A 75 -46.54 94.76 17.25
CA THR A 75 -46.03 93.62 18.04
C THR A 75 -46.74 92.31 17.70
N LEU A 76 -48.04 92.33 17.45
CA LEU A 76 -48.81 91.16 17.03
C LEU A 76 -48.28 90.61 15.70
N ASN A 77 -48.05 91.50 14.72
CA ASN A 77 -47.49 91.13 13.42
C ASN A 77 -46.09 90.50 13.55
N ARG A 78 -45.20 91.08 14.37
CA ARG A 78 -43.87 90.49 14.64
C ARG A 78 -43.94 89.12 15.31
N CYS A 79 -44.85 88.96 16.28
CA CYS A 79 -45.08 87.67 16.94
C CYS A 79 -45.63 86.63 15.94
N GLN A 80 -46.52 87.03 15.04
CA GLN A 80 -47.04 86.16 13.98
C GLN A 80 -45.94 85.73 13.00
N GLU A 81 -45.08 86.66 12.55
CA GLU A 81 -43.94 86.34 11.69
C GLU A 81 -42.98 85.35 12.37
N THR A 82 -42.65 85.59 13.64
CA THR A 82 -41.79 84.69 14.43
C THR A 82 -42.43 83.32 14.60
N ALA A 83 -43.73 83.24 14.88
CA ALA A 83 -44.44 81.96 14.99
C ALA A 83 -44.44 81.18 13.66
N GLN A 84 -44.54 81.87 12.52
CA GLN A 84 -44.41 81.23 11.21
C GLN A 84 -42.99 80.71 10.95
N ILE A 85 -41.95 81.47 11.32
CA ILE A 85 -40.55 81.04 11.19
C ILE A 85 -40.31 79.78 12.04
N LEU A 86 -40.69 79.81 13.32
CA LEU A 86 -40.54 78.67 14.23
C LEU A 86 -41.31 77.44 13.74
N THR A 87 -42.48 77.62 13.10
CA THR A 87 -43.24 76.51 12.52
C THR A 87 -42.47 75.87 11.36
N ARG A 88 -41.90 76.68 10.45
CA ARG A 88 -41.07 76.19 9.34
C ARG A 88 -39.82 75.47 9.84
N GLU A 89 -39.14 76.03 10.85
CA GLU A 89 -37.97 75.41 11.48
C GLU A 89 -38.33 74.08 12.15
N LYS A 90 -39.46 74.02 12.87
CA LYS A 90 -39.96 72.80 13.49
C LYS A 90 -40.26 71.72 12.44
N ASP A 91 -40.89 72.09 11.31
CA ASP A 91 -41.17 71.15 10.23
C ASP A 91 -39.87 70.68 9.54
N HIS A 92 -38.88 71.56 9.39
CA HIS A 92 -37.56 71.20 8.85
C HIS A 92 -36.82 70.22 9.76
N VAL A 93 -36.71 70.51 11.07
CA VAL A 93 -36.09 69.61 12.06
C VAL A 93 -36.84 68.27 12.12
N GLN A 94 -38.16 68.28 11.96
CA GLN A 94 -38.95 67.06 11.90
C GLN A 94 -38.63 66.22 10.65
N ALA A 95 -38.44 66.84 9.49
CA ALA A 95 -38.02 66.14 8.27
C ALA A 95 -36.62 65.50 8.45
N ASP A 96 -35.64 66.27 8.94
CA ASP A 96 -34.28 65.79 9.18
C ASP A 96 -34.26 64.63 10.19
N ARG A 97 -35.09 64.71 11.25
CA ARG A 97 -35.23 63.62 12.22
C ARG A 97 -35.73 62.33 11.56
N LEU A 98 -36.72 62.43 10.67
CA LEU A 98 -37.24 61.26 9.96
C LEU A 98 -36.21 60.66 9.00
N ASP A 99 -35.38 61.48 8.36
CA ASP A 99 -34.30 61.01 7.51
C ASP A 99 -33.21 60.31 8.32
N HIS A 100 -32.80 60.89 9.46
CA HIS A 100 -31.88 60.23 10.39
C HIS A 100 -32.45 58.93 10.97
N GLU A 101 -33.74 58.86 11.27
CA GLU A 101 -34.40 57.62 11.71
C GLU A 101 -34.33 56.53 10.62
N ARG A 102 -34.52 56.89 9.34
CA ARG A 102 -34.37 55.97 8.19
C ARG A 102 -32.93 55.49 8.03
N ASP A 103 -31.95 56.38 8.18
CA ASP A 103 -30.53 56.04 8.10
C ASP A 103 -30.11 55.10 9.23
N VAL A 104 -30.54 55.39 10.46
CA VAL A 104 -30.29 54.54 11.63
C VAL A 104 -30.91 53.16 11.43
N HIS A 105 -32.14 53.08 10.91
CA HIS A 105 -32.77 51.79 10.60
C HIS A 105 -31.97 51.01 9.55
N THR A 106 -31.57 51.67 8.46
CA THR A 106 -30.78 51.05 7.38
C THR A 106 -29.42 50.55 7.88
N LEU A 107 -28.73 51.34 8.71
CA LEU A 107 -27.46 50.96 9.31
C LEU A 107 -27.62 49.79 10.27
N ARG A 108 -28.68 49.75 11.08
CA ARG A 108 -28.99 48.61 11.96
C ARG A 108 -29.20 47.32 11.17
N LEU A 109 -29.93 47.38 10.06
CA LEU A 109 -30.10 46.21 9.18
C LEU A 109 -28.76 45.74 8.61
N LYS A 110 -27.92 46.65 8.11
CA LYS A 110 -26.58 46.32 7.59
C LYS A 110 -25.69 45.68 8.66
N VAL A 111 -25.71 46.21 9.90
CA VAL A 111 -24.95 45.64 11.02
C VAL A 111 -25.44 44.22 11.32
N SER A 112 -26.75 44.02 11.44
CA SER A 112 -27.32 42.69 11.69
C SER A 112 -26.96 41.68 10.59
N ASP A 113 -26.98 42.10 9.32
CA ASP A 113 -26.58 41.25 8.20
C ASP A 113 -25.08 40.91 8.22
N LEU A 114 -24.22 41.87 8.57
CA LEU A 114 -22.78 41.64 8.69
C LEU A 114 -22.44 40.73 9.88
N GLU A 115 -23.09 40.90 11.02
CA GLU A 115 -22.95 40.03 12.19
C GLU A 115 -23.36 38.59 11.84
N ARG A 116 -24.49 38.40 11.16
CA ARG A 116 -24.91 37.07 10.67
C ARG A 116 -23.87 36.46 9.73
N GLN A 117 -23.38 37.22 8.75
CA GLN A 117 -22.36 36.75 7.82
C GLN A 117 -21.04 36.40 8.51
N LEU A 118 -20.66 37.13 9.56
CA LEU A 118 -19.48 36.83 10.36
C LEU A 118 -19.64 35.47 11.05
N VAL A 119 -20.77 35.24 11.73
CA VAL A 119 -21.07 33.96 12.39
C VAL A 119 -21.10 32.79 11.40
N GLU A 120 -21.69 32.98 10.21
CA GLU A 120 -21.69 31.97 9.15
C GLU A 120 -20.27 31.63 8.67
N LYS A 121 -19.42 32.64 8.47
CA LYS A 121 -18.02 32.47 8.09
C LYS A 121 -17.20 31.79 9.19
N GLU A 122 -17.40 32.14 10.45
CA GLU A 122 -16.74 31.51 11.59
C GLU A 122 -17.14 30.03 11.72
N CYS A 123 -18.42 29.71 11.54
CA CYS A 123 -18.91 28.33 11.52
C CYS A 123 -18.27 27.52 10.38
N ALA A 124 -18.26 28.07 9.15
CA ALA A 124 -17.62 27.45 8.00
C ALA A 124 -16.10 27.30 8.18
N HIS A 125 -15.45 28.26 8.83
CA HIS A 125 -14.02 28.18 9.15
C HIS A 125 -13.74 27.04 10.15
N ARG A 126 -14.54 26.93 11.21
CA ARG A 126 -14.43 25.84 12.19
C ARG A 126 -14.60 24.46 11.56
N GLN A 127 -15.61 24.28 10.71
CA GLN A 127 -15.82 23.04 9.96
C GLN A 127 -14.62 22.68 9.08
N ARG A 128 -13.98 23.67 8.43
CA ARG A 128 -12.77 23.44 7.62
C ARG A 128 -11.56 23.06 8.48
N LEU A 129 -11.43 23.61 9.69
CA LEU A 129 -10.36 23.22 10.62
C LEU A 129 -10.56 21.77 11.08
N GLU A 130 -11.78 21.37 11.45
CA GLU A 130 -12.12 19.99 11.80
C GLU A 130 -11.79 19.02 10.65
N GLN A 131 -12.19 19.35 9.41
CA GLN A 131 -11.83 18.56 8.22
C GLN A 131 -10.32 18.47 7.96
N LEU A 132 -9.59 19.55 8.21
CA LEU A 132 -8.13 19.57 8.08
C LEU A 132 -7.48 18.66 9.12
N GLU A 133 -7.95 18.69 10.37
CA GLU A 133 -7.47 17.81 11.43
C GLU A 133 -7.75 16.33 11.11
N GLU A 134 -8.95 16.00 10.64
CA GLU A 134 -9.30 14.65 10.17
C GLU A 134 -8.40 14.19 9.02
N CYS A 135 -8.16 15.07 8.02
CA CYS A 135 -7.27 14.78 6.91
C CYS A 135 -5.82 14.55 7.37
N GLN A 136 -5.33 15.35 8.32
CA GLN A 136 -3.99 15.17 8.90
C GLN A 136 -3.88 13.87 9.69
N GLN A 137 -4.90 13.50 10.47
CA GLN A 137 -4.91 12.22 11.18
C GLN A 137 -4.92 11.04 10.20
N GLN A 138 -5.71 11.13 9.12
CA GLN A 138 -5.75 10.09 8.11
C GLN A 138 -4.41 9.98 7.36
N LYS A 139 -3.78 11.10 7.02
CA LYS A 139 -2.43 11.14 6.45
C LYS A 139 -1.42 10.42 7.34
N LYS A 140 -1.37 10.76 8.64
CA LYS A 140 -0.46 10.10 9.61
C LYS A 140 -0.67 8.58 9.64
N LYS A 141 -1.92 8.12 9.72
CA LYS A 141 -2.26 6.68 9.68
C LYS A 141 -1.76 6.00 8.40
N THR A 142 -1.91 6.66 7.25
CA THR A 142 -1.43 6.10 5.98
C THR A 142 0.10 6.10 5.87
N GLU A 143 0.78 7.10 6.43
CA GLU A 143 2.25 7.17 6.48
C GLU A 143 2.81 6.07 7.39
N GLU A 144 2.23 5.86 8.58
CA GLU A 144 2.59 4.76 9.49
C GLU A 144 2.38 3.38 8.84
N LEU A 145 1.28 3.18 8.12
CA LEU A 145 1.01 1.95 7.38
C LEU A 145 2.03 1.73 6.26
N LEU A 146 2.39 2.79 5.53
CA LEU A 146 3.39 2.74 4.47
C LEU A 146 4.76 2.33 5.04
N GLU A 147 5.19 2.95 6.14
CA GLU A 147 6.45 2.63 6.81
C GLU A 147 6.46 1.16 7.30
N GLN A 148 5.35 0.69 7.87
CA GLN A 148 5.20 -0.71 8.27
C GLN A 148 5.36 -1.67 7.08
N LYS A 149 4.73 -1.36 5.93
CA LYS A 149 4.81 -2.20 4.73
C LYS A 149 6.21 -2.18 4.10
N GLN A 150 6.86 -1.02 4.09
CA GLN A 150 8.24 -0.90 3.63
C GLN A 150 9.20 -1.73 4.50
N GLY A 151 9.01 -1.70 5.83
CA GLY A 151 9.75 -2.57 6.75
C GLY A 151 9.49 -4.07 6.52
N GLN A 152 8.26 -4.46 6.15
CA GLN A 152 7.95 -5.85 5.77
C GLN A 152 8.63 -6.26 4.47
N LEU A 153 8.63 -5.38 3.45
CA LEU A 153 9.33 -5.61 2.18
C LEU A 153 10.82 -5.87 2.39
N VAL A 154 11.51 -4.98 3.11
CA VAL A 154 12.95 -5.13 3.39
C VAL A 154 13.27 -6.46 4.09
N ARG A 155 12.45 -6.87 5.07
CA ARG A 155 12.62 -8.18 5.75
C ARG A 155 12.45 -9.34 4.76
N ARG A 156 11.48 -9.26 3.86
CA ARG A 156 11.23 -10.31 2.85
C ARG A 156 12.35 -10.36 1.80
N GLU A 157 12.82 -9.21 1.34
CA GLU A 157 13.97 -9.10 0.43
C GLU A 157 15.23 -9.70 1.06
N THR A 158 15.49 -9.39 2.35
CA THR A 158 16.62 -9.97 3.09
C THR A 158 16.49 -11.49 3.20
N ALA A 159 15.30 -12.00 3.53
CA ALA A 159 15.04 -13.44 3.61
C ALA A 159 15.20 -14.14 2.26
N LEU A 160 14.72 -13.53 1.17
CA LEU A 160 14.89 -14.04 -0.20
C LEU A 160 16.37 -14.09 -0.59
N LYS A 161 17.15 -13.07 -0.22
CA LYS A 161 18.59 -13.04 -0.48
C LYS A 161 19.32 -14.16 0.26
N THR A 162 19.04 -14.37 1.55
CA THR A 162 19.60 -15.48 2.31
C THR A 162 19.22 -16.84 1.72
N LEU A 163 17.95 -17.02 1.33
CA LEU A 163 17.50 -18.27 0.69
C LEU A 163 18.19 -18.50 -0.66
N SER A 164 18.37 -17.43 -1.45
CA SER A 164 19.11 -17.48 -2.71
C SER A 164 20.56 -17.92 -2.47
N ASP A 165 21.24 -17.37 -1.47
CA ASP A 165 22.61 -17.76 -1.10
C ASP A 165 22.68 -19.24 -0.67
N ASP A 166 21.70 -19.73 0.08
CA ASP A 166 21.63 -21.14 0.50
C ASP A 166 21.36 -22.10 -0.67
N VAL A 167 20.54 -21.69 -1.65
CA VAL A 167 20.36 -22.44 -2.90
C VAL A 167 21.67 -22.50 -3.69
N VAL A 168 22.42 -21.40 -3.78
CA VAL A 168 23.73 -21.38 -4.44
C VAL A 168 24.71 -22.33 -3.74
N LYS A 169 24.81 -22.28 -2.41
CA LYS A 169 25.63 -23.23 -1.63
C LYS A 169 25.20 -24.68 -1.85
N GLY A 170 23.89 -24.95 -1.86
CA GLY A 170 23.34 -26.28 -2.15
C GLY A 170 23.78 -26.79 -3.52
N ASN A 171 23.74 -25.95 -4.55
CA ASN A 171 24.22 -26.27 -5.89
C ASN A 171 25.73 -26.55 -5.93
N GLU A 172 26.54 -25.84 -5.15
CA GLU A 172 27.97 -26.11 -5.02
C GLU A 172 28.25 -27.48 -4.38
N ILE A 173 27.51 -27.84 -3.32
CA ILE A 173 27.61 -29.16 -2.68
C ILE A 173 27.23 -30.26 -3.66
N ILE A 174 26.13 -30.10 -4.40
CA ILE A 174 25.70 -31.06 -5.43
C ILE A 174 26.81 -31.25 -6.47
N LYS A 175 27.42 -30.16 -6.96
CA LYS A 175 28.54 -30.24 -7.92
C LYS A 175 29.74 -31.02 -7.35
N LYS A 176 30.10 -30.78 -6.08
CA LYS A 176 31.19 -31.52 -5.39
C LYS A 176 30.88 -33.01 -5.31
N LEU A 177 29.70 -33.38 -4.83
CA LEU A 177 29.27 -34.77 -4.72
C LEU A 177 29.21 -35.48 -6.09
N GLN A 178 28.70 -34.80 -7.13
CA GLN A 178 28.73 -35.35 -8.48
C GLN A 178 30.17 -35.58 -8.99
N GLY A 179 31.11 -34.70 -8.65
CA GLY A 179 32.53 -34.89 -8.93
C GLY A 179 33.11 -36.13 -8.23
N GLU A 180 32.80 -36.30 -6.95
CA GLU A 180 33.21 -37.46 -6.16
C GLU A 180 32.65 -38.77 -6.72
N ILE A 181 31.37 -38.82 -7.10
CA ILE A 181 30.74 -39.99 -7.73
C ILE A 181 31.48 -40.38 -9.03
N ARG A 182 31.79 -39.41 -9.90
CA ARG A 182 32.55 -39.68 -11.14
C ARG A 182 33.95 -40.21 -10.84
N ASN A 183 34.63 -39.67 -9.82
CA ASN A 183 35.92 -40.15 -9.36
C ASN A 183 35.84 -41.60 -8.83
N TYR A 184 34.84 -41.92 -8.01
CA TYR A 184 34.63 -43.28 -7.51
C TYR A 184 34.31 -44.26 -8.63
N HIS A 185 33.49 -43.88 -9.60
CA HIS A 185 33.19 -44.72 -10.76
C HIS A 185 34.44 -45.02 -11.59
N SER A 186 35.30 -44.02 -11.80
CA SER A 186 36.59 -44.19 -12.49
C SER A 186 37.54 -45.12 -11.72
N LYS A 187 37.63 -44.96 -10.38
CA LYS A 187 38.41 -45.87 -9.51
C LYS A 187 37.86 -47.31 -9.54
N LEU A 188 36.55 -47.47 -9.53
CA LEU A 188 35.90 -48.78 -9.57
C LEU A 188 36.17 -49.48 -10.90
N ARG A 189 36.08 -48.75 -12.02
CA ARG A 189 36.42 -49.28 -13.35
C ARG A 189 37.87 -49.76 -13.42
N LEU A 190 38.83 -48.96 -12.94
CA LEU A 190 40.24 -49.37 -12.88
C LEU A 190 40.43 -50.62 -12.02
N ARG A 191 39.79 -50.69 -10.84
CA ARG A 191 39.83 -51.90 -10.01
C ARG A 191 39.25 -53.12 -10.72
N SER A 192 38.14 -52.95 -11.46
CA SER A 192 37.55 -54.02 -12.26
C SER A 192 38.50 -54.50 -13.34
N GLU A 193 39.15 -53.59 -14.06
CA GLU A 193 40.16 -53.92 -15.08
C GLU A 193 41.36 -54.68 -14.46
N VAL A 194 41.82 -54.25 -13.28
CA VAL A 194 42.88 -54.95 -12.54
C VAL A 194 42.45 -56.35 -12.11
N ILE A 195 41.22 -56.53 -11.60
CA ILE A 195 40.69 -57.84 -11.21
C ILE A 195 40.63 -58.78 -12.43
N THR A 196 40.08 -58.31 -13.56
CA THR A 196 40.05 -59.12 -14.80
C THR A 196 41.46 -59.53 -15.24
N LYS A 197 42.46 -58.63 -15.13
CA LYS A 197 43.85 -58.98 -15.42
C LYS A 197 44.45 -59.98 -14.43
N GLN A 198 44.09 -59.89 -13.15
CA GLN A 198 44.51 -60.88 -12.16
C GLN A 198 43.88 -62.26 -12.43
N GLU A 199 42.62 -62.32 -12.85
CA GLU A 199 41.94 -63.55 -13.27
C GLU A 199 42.59 -64.19 -14.50
N GLU A 200 42.96 -63.38 -15.52
CA GLU A 200 43.73 -63.84 -16.68
C GLU A 200 45.06 -64.49 -16.25
N VAL A 201 45.83 -63.83 -15.37
CA VAL A 201 47.11 -64.39 -14.88
C VAL A 201 46.89 -65.67 -14.05
N LEU A 202 45.88 -65.70 -13.19
CA LEU A 202 45.56 -66.89 -12.39
C LEU A 202 45.19 -68.09 -13.28
N THR A 203 44.34 -67.88 -14.29
CA THR A 203 43.98 -68.93 -15.25
C THR A 203 45.18 -69.42 -16.05
N GLU A 204 46.09 -68.53 -16.46
CA GLU A 204 47.34 -68.93 -17.10
C GLU A 204 48.23 -69.75 -16.16
N LYS A 205 48.36 -69.35 -14.89
CA LYS A 205 49.11 -70.11 -13.89
C LYS A 205 48.50 -71.48 -13.61
N GLU A 206 47.17 -71.57 -13.52
CA GLU A 206 46.45 -72.83 -13.36
C GLU A 206 46.69 -73.77 -14.55
N ASN A 207 46.66 -73.24 -15.78
CA ASN A 207 46.97 -74.01 -16.99
C ASN A 207 48.41 -74.54 -17.00
N VAL A 208 49.39 -73.72 -16.58
CA VAL A 208 50.79 -74.15 -16.42
C VAL A 208 50.92 -75.23 -15.34
N LEU A 209 50.26 -75.05 -14.19
CA LEU A 209 50.23 -76.03 -13.10
C LEU A 209 49.67 -77.38 -13.57
N GLN A 210 48.55 -77.36 -14.30
CA GLN A 210 47.96 -78.58 -14.88
C GLN A 210 48.91 -79.25 -15.88
N LYS A 211 49.61 -78.47 -16.71
CA LYS A 211 50.59 -79.00 -17.66
C LYS A 211 51.75 -79.69 -16.94
N VAL A 212 52.33 -79.02 -15.93
CA VAL A 212 53.43 -79.59 -15.13
C VAL A 212 52.96 -80.83 -14.36
N ASN A 213 51.75 -80.83 -13.79
CA ASN A 213 51.20 -82.03 -13.13
C ASN A 213 51.07 -83.22 -14.10
N ARG A 214 50.58 -82.98 -15.33
CA ARG A 214 50.54 -84.02 -16.37
C ARG A 214 51.94 -84.53 -16.72
N GLU A 215 52.90 -83.63 -16.91
CA GLU A 215 54.30 -83.99 -17.18
C GLU A 215 54.89 -84.82 -16.02
N VAL A 216 54.59 -84.48 -14.76
CA VAL A 216 55.01 -85.26 -13.58
C VAL A 216 54.36 -86.64 -13.57
N ASP A 217 53.07 -86.75 -13.87
CA ASP A 217 52.39 -88.06 -13.94
C ASP A 217 52.91 -88.92 -15.08
N ASP A 218 53.16 -88.33 -16.26
CA ASP A 218 53.78 -89.01 -17.40
C ASP A 218 55.19 -89.53 -17.06
N LEU A 219 56.01 -88.69 -16.41
CA LEU A 219 57.32 -89.08 -15.93
C LEU A 219 57.24 -90.17 -14.86
N ARG A 220 56.26 -90.13 -13.95
CA ARG A 220 56.04 -91.20 -12.96
C ARG A 220 55.67 -92.52 -13.62
N VAL A 221 54.80 -92.50 -14.63
CA VAL A 221 54.44 -93.70 -15.40
C VAL A 221 55.64 -94.23 -16.16
N ALA A 222 56.43 -93.35 -16.79
CA ALA A 222 57.66 -93.72 -17.48
C ALA A 222 58.70 -94.33 -16.51
N CYS A 223 58.94 -93.71 -15.35
CA CYS A 223 59.81 -94.25 -14.31
C CYS A 223 59.36 -95.64 -13.86
N LYS A 224 58.08 -95.83 -13.52
CA LYS A 224 57.53 -97.16 -13.15
C LYS A 224 57.77 -98.20 -14.24
N LYS A 225 57.52 -97.84 -15.50
CA LYS A 225 57.79 -98.74 -16.63
C LYS A 225 59.27 -99.12 -16.73
N THR A 226 60.18 -98.15 -16.59
CA THR A 226 61.62 -98.43 -16.59
C THR A 226 62.07 -99.25 -15.37
N GLU A 227 61.44 -99.05 -14.21
CA GLU A 227 61.68 -99.87 -13.01
C GLU A 227 61.20 -101.32 -13.22
N GLU A 228 60.04 -101.52 -13.84
CA GLU A 228 59.53 -102.85 -14.23
C GLU A 228 60.43 -103.54 -15.25
N GLU A 229 60.88 -102.81 -16.29
CA GLU A 229 61.84 -103.31 -17.28
C GLU A 229 63.18 -103.66 -16.63
N LEU A 230 63.67 -102.83 -15.70
CA LEU A 230 64.88 -103.09 -14.91
C LEU A 230 64.70 -104.33 -14.03
N SER A 231 63.54 -104.50 -13.38
CA SER A 231 63.24 -105.70 -12.58
C SER A 231 63.23 -106.95 -13.46
N LYS A 232 62.55 -106.92 -14.61
CA LYS A 232 62.56 -108.05 -15.57
C LYS A 232 63.97 -108.38 -16.06
N ALA A 233 64.77 -107.37 -16.39
CA ALA A 233 66.15 -107.56 -16.81
C ALA A 233 67.03 -108.15 -15.69
N LYS A 234 66.78 -107.77 -14.42
CA LYS A 234 67.43 -108.38 -13.25
C LYS A 234 66.99 -109.83 -13.05
N ASP A 235 65.69 -110.12 -13.13
CA ASP A 235 65.16 -111.48 -13.01
C ASP A 235 65.70 -112.39 -14.13
N ASP A 236 65.77 -111.88 -15.37
CA ASP A 236 66.37 -112.57 -16.51
C ASP A 236 67.88 -112.81 -16.29
N LEU A 237 68.60 -111.82 -15.78
CA LEU A 237 70.01 -111.94 -15.43
C LEU A 237 70.21 -113.03 -14.38
N GLU A 238 69.44 -113.01 -13.29
CA GLU A 238 69.47 -114.03 -12.23
C GLU A 238 69.15 -115.42 -12.78
N GLN A 239 68.12 -115.54 -13.63
CA GLN A 239 67.76 -116.81 -14.26
C GLN A 239 68.88 -117.34 -15.18
N LYS A 240 69.55 -116.44 -15.93
CA LYS A 240 70.72 -116.80 -16.75
C LYS A 240 71.92 -117.17 -15.88
N GLN A 241 72.12 -116.49 -14.76
CA GLN A 241 73.13 -116.83 -13.76
C GLN A 241 72.88 -118.22 -13.17
N GLN A 242 71.63 -118.54 -12.78
CA GLN A 242 71.25 -119.87 -12.31
C GLN A 242 71.44 -120.93 -13.39
N LYS A 243 71.02 -120.68 -14.64
CA LYS A 243 71.26 -121.60 -15.76
C LYS A 243 72.75 -121.80 -16.03
N LEU A 244 73.57 -120.76 -15.87
CA LEU A 244 75.02 -120.84 -15.97
C LEU A 244 75.59 -121.68 -14.81
N GLU A 245 75.12 -121.48 -13.58
CA GLU A 245 75.50 -122.28 -12.43
C GLU A 245 75.07 -123.74 -12.56
N GLU A 246 73.87 -124.01 -13.05
CA GLU A 246 73.37 -125.35 -13.36
C GLU A 246 74.20 -126.00 -14.48
N ALA A 247 74.52 -125.26 -15.55
CA ALA A 247 75.43 -125.72 -16.59
C ALA A 247 76.83 -125.98 -16.03
N GLN A 248 77.36 -125.14 -15.13
CA GLN A 248 78.62 -125.38 -14.44
C GLN A 248 78.56 -126.58 -13.51
N LYS A 249 77.46 -126.79 -12.78
CA LYS A 249 77.23 -128.00 -11.97
C LYS A 249 77.11 -129.23 -12.85
N GLN A 250 76.44 -129.16 -13.99
CA GLN A 250 76.38 -130.22 -15.00
C GLN A 250 77.76 -130.50 -15.58
N ILE A 251 78.57 -129.48 -15.86
CA ILE A 251 79.97 -129.65 -16.30
C ILE A 251 80.76 -130.36 -15.21
N LYS A 252 80.68 -129.92 -13.94
CA LYS A 252 81.32 -130.61 -12.80
C LYS A 252 80.81 -132.04 -12.63
N THR A 253 79.52 -132.29 -12.87
CA THR A 253 78.93 -133.63 -12.79
C THR A 253 79.40 -134.50 -13.95
N ASN A 254 79.44 -133.97 -15.17
CA ASN A 254 80.01 -134.63 -16.35
C ASN A 254 81.51 -134.87 -16.15
N GLU A 255 82.26 -133.94 -15.55
CA GLU A 255 83.66 -134.13 -15.16
C GLU A 255 83.78 -135.28 -14.16
N ASN A 256 82.90 -135.37 -13.16
CA ASN A 256 82.88 -136.49 -12.22
C ASN A 256 82.48 -137.83 -12.88
N VAL A 257 81.54 -137.82 -13.84
CA VAL A 257 81.15 -138.99 -14.64
C VAL A 257 82.29 -139.41 -15.57
N ILE A 258 82.99 -138.46 -16.19
CA ILE A 258 84.19 -138.70 -17.01
C ILE A 258 85.31 -139.26 -16.14
N GLN A 259 85.51 -138.72 -14.92
CA GLN A 259 86.46 -139.28 -13.96
C GLN A 259 86.07 -140.70 -13.55
N TRP A 260 84.79 -140.99 -13.34
CA TRP A 260 84.30 -142.32 -12.99
C TRP A 260 84.45 -143.33 -14.14
N LEU A 261 84.11 -142.93 -15.38
CA LEU A 261 84.32 -143.74 -16.58
C LEU A 261 85.82 -143.98 -16.84
N ASN A 262 86.68 -142.99 -16.65
CA ASN A 262 88.14 -143.16 -16.73
C ASN A 262 88.67 -144.12 -15.65
N LYS A 263 88.04 -144.14 -14.47
CA LYS A 263 88.38 -145.08 -13.40
C LYS A 263 87.95 -146.51 -13.73
N GLN A 264 86.83 -146.69 -14.42
CA GLN A 264 86.33 -147.99 -14.89
C GLN A 264 87.05 -148.50 -16.13
N LEU A 265 87.54 -147.61 -16.99
CA LEU A 265 88.37 -147.93 -18.15
C LEU A 265 89.76 -148.44 -17.74
N ASN A 266 90.34 -147.86 -16.68
CA ASN A 266 91.66 -148.26 -16.14
C ASN A 266 91.70 -149.67 -15.52
N THR A 267 90.56 -150.26 -15.15
CA THR A 267 90.50 -151.60 -14.54
C THR A 267 90.30 -152.74 -15.54
N HIS A 268 89.92 -152.47 -16.79
CA HIS A 268 89.53 -153.51 -17.76
C HIS A 268 90.54 -153.79 -18.89
N GLN A 269 91.73 -153.17 -18.89
CA GLN A 269 92.73 -153.28 -19.99
C GLN A 269 94.16 -153.59 -19.52
N ALA A 270 94.33 -154.44 -18.50
CA ALA A 270 95.64 -154.98 -18.10
C ALA A 270 95.95 -156.37 -18.69
N GLN A 271 95.33 -156.73 -19.82
CA GLN A 271 95.72 -157.88 -20.65
C GLN A 271 95.60 -157.52 -22.13
N GLN A 272 96.72 -157.68 -22.84
CA GLN A 272 96.94 -157.49 -24.28
C GLN A 272 97.14 -156.05 -24.76
N GLY A 273 98.41 -155.70 -24.94
CA GLY A 273 98.83 -154.59 -25.79
C GLY A 273 98.96 -155.02 -27.25
N THR A 274 98.86 -154.06 -28.18
CA THR A 274 99.98 -153.63 -29.06
C THR A 274 99.49 -152.75 -30.23
N LYS A 275 100.17 -151.60 -30.38
CA LYS A 275 100.54 -150.88 -31.62
C LYS A 275 99.48 -150.06 -32.40
N GLY A 276 99.81 -148.78 -32.60
CA GLY A 276 99.55 -148.05 -33.85
C GLY A 276 98.91 -146.65 -33.70
N SER A 277 99.60 -145.61 -34.15
CA SER A 277 99.29 -144.16 -34.15
C SER A 277 99.80 -143.57 -35.50
N PRO A 278 99.60 -142.30 -35.93
CA PRO A 278 98.47 -141.35 -35.89
C PRO A 278 98.15 -140.70 -37.28
N THR A 279 97.22 -139.70 -37.32
CA THR A 279 97.32 -138.36 -37.99
C THR A 279 96.21 -137.94 -39.01
N THR A 280 95.49 -136.86 -38.63
CA THR A 280 94.96 -135.68 -39.40
C THR A 280 93.76 -135.66 -40.37
N LEU A 281 92.86 -134.70 -40.04
CA LEU A 281 92.25 -133.61 -40.85
C LEU A 281 91.00 -133.81 -41.75
N ALA A 282 90.00 -132.97 -41.45
CA ALA A 282 89.25 -132.04 -42.33
C ALA A 282 87.74 -132.25 -42.61
N ALA A 283 86.98 -131.24 -42.13
CA ALA A 283 85.86 -130.51 -42.75
C ALA A 283 84.53 -131.21 -43.09
N THR A 284 83.41 -130.65 -42.58
CA THR A 284 82.45 -129.86 -43.39
C THR A 284 81.17 -129.47 -42.63
N LYS A 285 80.96 -128.13 -42.56
CA LYS A 285 79.74 -127.30 -42.60
C LYS A 285 78.43 -127.78 -41.94
N GLN A 286 77.84 -126.88 -41.14
CA GLN A 286 76.47 -126.37 -41.34
C GLN A 286 76.22 -125.13 -40.45
N ASN A 287 75.79 -124.03 -41.07
CA ASN A 287 75.17 -122.88 -40.41
C ASN A 287 74.41 -122.07 -41.48
N PRO A 288 73.15 -121.65 -41.24
CA PRO A 288 72.46 -120.74 -42.14
C PRO A 288 72.29 -119.34 -41.53
N SER A 289 72.53 -118.34 -42.36
CA SER A 289 72.05 -116.95 -42.32
C SER A 289 72.28 -116.44 -43.76
N PRO A 290 71.48 -115.51 -44.32
CA PRO A 290 71.70 -114.09 -44.00
C PRO A 290 70.52 -113.10 -44.18
N LEU A 291 70.74 -111.93 -43.58
CA LEU A 291 70.45 -110.55 -44.00
C LEU A 291 69.27 -110.22 -44.95
N GLY A 292 68.56 -109.13 -44.61
CA GLY A 292 68.34 -108.06 -45.58
C GLY A 292 67.05 -107.21 -45.47
N GLN A 293 67.21 -106.00 -44.89
CA GLN A 293 66.73 -104.69 -45.37
C GLN A 293 65.21 -104.29 -45.39
N SER A 294 64.99 -103.07 -44.88
CA SER A 294 63.90 -102.09 -45.11
C SER A 294 63.64 -101.81 -46.62
N PRO A 295 62.55 -101.12 -47.09
CA PRO A 295 62.01 -99.86 -46.53
C PRO A 295 60.48 -99.55 -46.70
N THR A 296 60.04 -98.48 -46.00
CA THR A 296 58.92 -97.50 -46.20
C THR A 296 57.76 -97.75 -47.20
N TYR A 297 56.49 -97.60 -46.74
CA TYR A 297 55.58 -96.43 -46.93
C TYR A 297 54.10 -96.79 -46.61
N GLY A 298 53.38 -95.86 -45.97
CA GLY A 298 51.98 -95.56 -46.32
C GLY A 298 50.82 -96.23 -45.55
N GLY A 299 50.09 -95.42 -44.78
CA GLY A 299 48.62 -95.35 -44.96
C GLY A 299 47.70 -95.88 -43.85
N MET A 300 46.88 -94.94 -43.35
CA MET A 300 45.48 -95.10 -42.91
C MET A 300 45.20 -95.72 -41.53
N ALA A 301 44.77 -94.86 -40.60
CA ALA A 301 43.61 -95.14 -39.74
C ALA A 301 43.07 -93.83 -39.10
N ARG A 302 42.16 -93.15 -39.82
CA ARG A 302 41.14 -92.28 -39.21
C ARG A 302 39.81 -92.76 -39.78
N ASN A 303 38.95 -93.29 -38.91
CA ASN A 303 37.54 -93.50 -39.17
C ASN A 303 36.80 -93.43 -37.82
N PHE A 304 36.09 -92.33 -37.60
CA PHE A 304 34.86 -92.32 -36.82
C PHE A 304 33.81 -91.57 -37.62
N ALA A 305 32.61 -92.12 -37.59
CA ALA A 305 31.51 -91.91 -38.52
C ALA A 305 30.66 -90.66 -38.24
N PHE A 306 30.02 -90.24 -39.32
CA PHE A 306 28.89 -89.32 -39.54
C PHE A 306 27.58 -89.67 -38.75
N PRO A 307 26.39 -89.04 -38.97
CA PRO A 307 25.89 -87.67 -38.69
C PRO A 307 24.42 -87.78 -38.12
N PRO A 308 23.32 -87.06 -38.52
CA PRO A 308 23.03 -85.64 -38.85
C PRO A 308 21.75 -85.06 -38.14
N SER A 309 21.38 -83.81 -38.49
CA SER A 309 20.01 -83.28 -38.73
C SER A 309 19.15 -82.58 -37.64
N ALA A 310 18.74 -81.36 -38.02
CA ALA A 310 17.39 -80.76 -37.99
C ALA A 310 16.76 -80.18 -36.70
N ALA A 311 16.60 -78.85 -36.74
CA ALA A 311 15.39 -78.02 -36.49
C ALA A 311 14.40 -78.36 -35.36
N LEU A 312 14.03 -77.36 -34.53
CA LEU A 312 12.70 -76.68 -34.51
C LEU A 312 12.43 -75.90 -33.19
N LEU A 313 11.59 -74.86 -33.33
CA LEU A 313 10.67 -74.26 -32.34
C LEU A 313 11.28 -73.46 -31.17
N ASN A 314 10.64 -72.45 -30.58
CA ASN A 314 9.52 -71.55 -30.88
C ASN A 314 9.39 -70.60 -29.67
N ASN A 315 8.81 -69.43 -29.90
CA ASN A 315 7.93 -68.68 -29.01
C ASN A 315 8.40 -67.99 -27.70
N GLN A 316 8.12 -66.67 -27.72
CA GLN A 316 7.40 -65.83 -26.73
C GLN A 316 8.11 -65.56 -25.39
N VAL A 317 8.16 -64.31 -24.89
CA VAL A 317 7.01 -63.48 -24.47
C VAL A 317 7.25 -62.00 -24.74
N ALA A 318 6.23 -61.34 -25.31
CA ALA A 318 6.01 -59.90 -25.20
C ALA A 318 4.88 -59.66 -24.19
N LEU A 319 5.04 -58.67 -23.30
CA LEU A 319 3.92 -58.01 -22.64
C LEU A 319 4.27 -56.54 -22.35
N THR A 320 3.32 -55.72 -22.76
CA THR A 320 3.16 -54.26 -22.77
C THR A 320 3.00 -53.60 -21.41
N LEU A 321 3.42 -52.33 -21.31
CA LEU A 321 2.73 -51.14 -20.71
C LEU A 321 3.77 -50.00 -20.80
N GLY A 322 3.57 -48.82 -21.39
CA GLY A 322 2.40 -47.98 -21.53
C GLY A 322 2.69 -46.67 -20.81
N GLN A 323 3.07 -45.58 -21.52
CA GLN A 323 2.71 -44.21 -21.14
C GLN A 323 3.17 -43.16 -22.16
N ALA A 324 2.20 -42.35 -22.57
CA ALA A 324 2.35 -41.12 -23.31
C ALA A 324 2.86 -39.98 -22.40
N CYS A 325 3.68 -39.08 -22.95
CA CYS A 325 3.54 -37.64 -22.71
C CYS A 325 4.36 -36.79 -23.71
N ALA A 326 3.60 -36.04 -24.51
CA ALA A 326 3.77 -34.65 -24.90
C ALA A 326 5.19 -34.07 -25.12
N ARG A 327 5.42 -33.70 -26.39
CA ARG A 327 6.23 -32.56 -26.82
C ARG A 327 5.83 -31.26 -26.11
N GLN A 328 6.79 -30.55 -25.52
CA GLN A 328 6.82 -29.08 -25.37
C GLN A 328 8.28 -28.65 -25.53
N THR A 329 8.69 -28.10 -26.69
CA THR A 329 8.86 -26.66 -26.95
C THR A 329 9.57 -25.89 -25.84
N SER A 330 10.86 -25.66 -26.04
CA SER A 330 11.69 -24.70 -25.32
C SER A 330 11.12 -23.28 -25.40
N PRO A 331 11.18 -22.46 -24.33
CA PRO A 331 11.08 -21.02 -24.48
C PRO A 331 12.48 -20.40 -24.62
N VAL A 332 12.55 -19.52 -25.61
CA VAL A 332 13.65 -18.61 -25.91
C VAL A 332 13.78 -17.57 -24.81
N LEU A 333 15.02 -17.30 -24.43
CA LEU A 333 15.46 -16.27 -23.51
C LEU A 333 15.26 -14.87 -24.14
N THR A 334 14.36 -14.05 -23.60
CA THR A 334 14.27 -12.62 -23.94
C THR A 334 14.93 -11.75 -22.86
N LYS A 335 15.63 -10.72 -23.33
CA LYS A 335 16.42 -9.73 -22.57
C LYS A 335 15.55 -8.92 -21.58
N PRO A 336 16.17 -8.33 -20.53
CA PRO A 336 15.46 -7.44 -19.61
C PRO A 336 15.20 -6.09 -20.29
N THR A 337 13.95 -5.64 -20.26
CA THR A 337 13.54 -4.28 -20.62
C THR A 337 13.08 -3.60 -19.33
N ASP A 338 13.79 -2.55 -18.94
CA ASP A 338 13.42 -1.67 -17.83
C ASP A 338 12.27 -0.73 -18.28
N GLU A 339 11.02 -1.10 -18.03
CA GLU A 339 9.90 -0.15 -17.88
C GLU A 339 8.81 -0.74 -16.97
N PRO A 340 8.26 0.03 -16.01
CA PRO A 340 7.19 -0.44 -15.13
C PRO A 340 5.84 -0.42 -15.86
N LEU A 341 5.30 -1.60 -16.14
CA LEU A 341 3.94 -1.78 -16.66
C LEU A 341 2.91 -1.51 -15.53
N VAL A 342 2.41 -0.28 -15.45
CA VAL A 342 1.30 0.10 -14.57
C VAL A 342 -0.01 -0.39 -15.18
N ASP A 343 -0.70 -1.33 -14.51
CA ASP A 343 -2.00 -1.85 -14.93
C ASP A 343 -3.06 -0.72 -14.86
N HIS A 344 -3.59 -0.33 -16.04
CA HIS A 344 -4.55 0.77 -16.22
C HIS A 344 -5.86 0.60 -15.44
N ARG A 345 -6.12 -0.56 -14.81
CA ARG A 345 -7.30 -0.80 -13.97
C ARG A 345 -7.25 -0.09 -12.61
N PHE A 346 -6.10 0.42 -12.18
CA PHE A 346 -5.95 1.14 -10.90
C PHE A 346 -6.01 2.68 -11.04
N LEU A 347 -6.33 3.22 -12.22
CA LEU A 347 -6.42 4.66 -12.48
C LEU A 347 -7.84 5.14 -12.84
N GLN A 348 -8.90 4.42 -12.46
CA GLN A 348 -10.25 4.97 -12.58
C GLN A 348 -10.63 5.81 -11.36
N PRO A 349 -11.00 7.09 -11.53
CA PRO A 349 -11.63 7.87 -10.47
C PRO A 349 -13.00 7.26 -10.15
N ASN A 350 -13.21 6.93 -8.88
CA ASN A 350 -14.48 6.45 -8.37
C ASN A 350 -15.51 7.60 -8.43
N ASN A 351 -16.30 7.65 -9.51
CA ASN A 351 -17.38 8.63 -9.74
C ASN A 351 -18.63 8.30 -8.91
N ASN A 352 -18.49 8.31 -7.58
CA ASN A 352 -19.62 8.32 -6.66
C ASN A 352 -19.48 9.51 -5.70
N ALA A 353 -19.75 10.71 -6.22
CA ALA A 353 -20.05 11.88 -5.42
C ALA A 353 -21.30 12.56 -6.01
N ALA A 354 -22.32 12.68 -5.16
CA ALA A 354 -23.58 13.37 -5.44
C ALA A 354 -23.34 14.84 -5.86
N PRO A 355 -24.22 15.42 -6.70
CA PRO A 355 -24.00 16.77 -7.22
C PRO A 355 -24.36 17.80 -6.15
N LEU A 356 -23.36 18.53 -5.66
CA LEU A 356 -23.55 19.78 -4.92
C LEU A 356 -22.97 20.95 -5.71
N ARG A 357 -23.87 21.91 -5.95
CA ARG A 357 -23.69 23.35 -6.25
C ARG A 357 -23.39 23.82 -7.67
N GLY A 358 -24.19 24.82 -8.06
CA GLY A 358 -23.83 25.85 -9.03
C GLY A 358 -24.86 26.98 -9.07
N VAL A 359 -24.84 27.88 -8.08
CA VAL A 359 -25.53 29.18 -8.15
C VAL A 359 -24.62 30.13 -8.95
N ALA A 360 -25.11 30.62 -10.08
CA ALA A 360 -24.49 31.68 -10.86
C ALA A 360 -25.03 33.06 -10.45
N PRO A 361 -24.22 34.13 -10.49
CA PRO A 361 -24.72 35.50 -10.31
C PRO A 361 -24.99 36.17 -11.65
N GLY A 362 -26.05 36.98 -11.70
CA GLY A 362 -26.20 38.07 -12.66
C GLY A 362 -27.20 37.84 -13.80
N SER A 363 -28.44 38.30 -13.60
CA SER A 363 -29.18 38.98 -14.67
C SER A 363 -30.30 39.82 -14.06
N VAL A 364 -30.25 41.11 -14.35
CA VAL A 364 -31.29 42.09 -14.08
C VAL A 364 -32.24 42.05 -15.29
N VAL A 365 -33.56 42.15 -15.08
CA VAL A 365 -34.55 42.96 -15.83
C VAL A 365 -35.99 42.42 -15.66
N ALA A 366 -36.86 43.33 -15.21
CA ALA A 366 -38.30 43.52 -15.44
C ALA A 366 -39.36 42.43 -15.14
N ALA A 367 -40.11 42.70 -14.06
CA ALA A 367 -41.58 42.85 -13.99
C ALA A 367 -42.51 41.96 -14.85
N THR A 368 -43.38 41.19 -14.19
CA THR A 368 -44.83 41.19 -14.50
C THR A 368 -45.67 40.71 -13.31
N VAL A 369 -46.85 41.31 -13.22
CA VAL A 369 -47.94 41.18 -12.25
C VAL A 369 -48.65 39.83 -12.36
N ALA A 370 -49.03 39.20 -11.23
CA ALA A 370 -50.41 38.77 -10.92
C ALA A 370 -50.53 37.72 -9.78
N ALA A 371 -51.54 37.97 -8.94
CA ALA A 371 -52.45 37.01 -8.29
C ALA A 371 -52.01 36.14 -7.08
N ARG A 372 -52.58 36.53 -5.93
CA ARG A 372 -53.09 35.70 -4.78
C ARG A 372 -53.76 34.37 -5.23
N PRO A 373 -53.93 33.34 -4.36
CA PRO A 373 -54.65 33.47 -3.07
C PRO A 373 -54.26 32.55 -1.88
N ALA A 374 -54.85 32.92 -0.73
CA ALA A 374 -55.35 32.11 0.40
C ALA A 374 -54.41 31.33 1.36
N ALA A 375 -54.60 31.64 2.66
CA ALA A 375 -54.15 30.94 3.87
C ALA A 375 -55.03 29.68 4.16
N PRO A 376 -54.84 28.85 5.22
CA PRO A 376 -54.75 29.22 6.66
C PRO A 376 -53.57 28.52 7.40
N GLY A 377 -53.02 29.04 8.50
CA GLY A 377 -53.62 29.14 9.83
C GLY A 377 -53.18 27.94 10.70
N GLY A 378 -52.09 28.11 11.46
CA GLY A 378 -51.49 27.06 12.30
C GLY A 378 -51.02 27.62 13.65
N ILE A 379 -51.53 27.03 14.72
CA ILE A 379 -51.59 27.50 16.11
C ILE A 379 -50.25 27.40 16.85
N ALA A 380 -50.15 28.23 17.89
CA ALA A 380 -49.00 28.52 18.72
C ALA A 380 -48.60 27.45 19.77
N ALA A 381 -47.36 27.65 20.28
CA ALA A 381 -46.79 27.30 21.59
C ALA A 381 -46.12 25.91 21.78
N PRO A 382 -45.23 25.72 22.79
CA PRO A 382 -44.24 26.64 23.40
C PRO A 382 -42.81 26.05 23.47
N ARG A 383 -41.83 26.89 23.80
CA ARG A 383 -40.41 26.54 24.03
C ARG A 383 -40.20 25.76 25.35
N PRO A 384 -39.26 24.80 25.42
CA PRO A 384 -38.69 24.36 26.69
C PRO A 384 -37.48 25.23 27.08
N ARG A 385 -37.40 25.61 28.36
CA ARG A 385 -36.20 26.20 28.98
C ARG A 385 -35.11 25.14 29.14
N PRO A 386 -33.83 25.48 28.93
CA PRO A 386 -32.73 24.68 29.45
C PRO A 386 -32.43 25.05 30.92
N PRO A 387 -31.98 24.11 31.77
CA PRO A 387 -31.40 24.41 33.07
C PRO A 387 -29.86 24.47 33.02
N ALA A 388 -29.30 25.03 34.10
CA ALA A 388 -27.90 24.99 34.57
C ALA A 388 -27.08 26.28 34.36
N PRO A 389 -26.04 26.57 35.18
CA PRO A 389 -25.43 25.72 36.20
C PRO A 389 -25.22 26.34 37.60
N SER A 390 -25.03 25.41 38.53
CA SER A 390 -24.43 25.53 39.87
C SER A 390 -23.14 26.36 39.87
N ALA A 391 -23.08 27.38 40.73
CA ALA A 391 -21.87 28.13 41.05
C ALA A 391 -21.28 27.59 42.36
N TYR A 392 -20.43 26.57 42.24
CA TYR A 392 -19.38 26.26 43.22
C TYR A 392 -18.07 26.78 42.62
N PHE A 393 -17.43 27.75 43.26
CA PHE A 393 -16.02 27.72 43.68
C PHE A 393 -15.62 29.12 44.18
N GLN A 394 -15.45 29.20 45.50
CA GLN A 394 -14.68 30.23 46.17
C GLN A 394 -13.19 30.04 45.84
N ASN A 395 -12.50 31.12 45.49
CA ASN A 395 -11.04 31.21 45.53
C ASN A 395 -10.66 32.27 46.57
N PRO A 396 -9.84 31.95 47.59
CA PRO A 396 -9.28 32.96 48.46
C PRO A 396 -7.94 33.48 47.94
N ILE A 397 -7.88 34.81 47.82
CA ILE A 397 -6.86 35.71 48.38
C ILE A 397 -5.38 35.37 48.13
N ARG A 398 -4.76 36.22 47.31
CA ARG A 398 -3.32 36.44 47.21
C ARG A 398 -2.99 37.85 47.71
N THR A 399 -2.26 37.98 48.82
CA THR A 399 -1.45 39.18 49.19
C THR A 399 -0.46 38.78 50.30
N LYS A 400 0.85 38.66 49.99
CA LYS A 400 1.96 39.62 50.28
C LYS A 400 2.66 39.31 51.66
N PRO A 401 3.81 39.93 52.03
CA PRO A 401 5.16 39.39 51.79
C PRO A 401 6.02 39.33 53.08
N SER A 402 7.18 38.66 53.04
CA SER A 402 8.41 38.99 53.79
C SER A 402 9.57 38.18 53.22
#